data_AF-A0A535XQ12-F1
#
_entry.id   AF-A0A535XQ12-F1
#
_cell.length_a   1.000
_cell.length_b   1.000
_cell.length_c   1.000
_cell.angle_alpha   90.00
_cell.angle_beta   90.00
_cell.angle_gamma   90.00
#
_symmetry.space_group_name_H-M   'P 1'
#
loop_
_entity.id
_entity.type
_entity.pdbx_description
1 polymer ?
#
loop_
_entity_poly.entity_id
_entity_poly.type
_entity_poly.pdbx_seq_one_letter_code
_entity_poly.pdbx_strand_id
1 'polypeptide(L)'
;TPADYIGTKVFAALVLGGLLFFLLSISDHPGYALLLGAVGAAFGWLAPDLLLRSRTRARQRQIQRSLPDALDLLVISVEAGLGFDAAIQRLVDKRSDALALEFARVLAEMRVGRSRRDALRDMVLRTQVPPSCKQSNWV
;
A
#
# COMPACT_ATOMS: atom_id res chain seq x y z
N THR A 1 0.00 11.51 -10.34
CA THR A 1 -1.19 12.09 -9.69
C THR A 1 -2.26 11.02 -9.54
N PRO A 2 -2.66 10.67 -8.31
CA PRO A 2 -3.62 9.58 -8.04
C PRO A 2 -5.01 9.82 -8.64
N ALA A 3 -5.36 11.07 -9.00
CA ALA A 3 -6.63 11.43 -9.64
C ALA A 3 -6.75 10.94 -11.09
N ASP A 4 -5.67 10.98 -11.89
CA ASP A 4 -5.73 10.64 -13.33
C ASP A 4 -6.05 9.15 -13.56
N TYR A 5 -5.50 8.28 -12.71
CA TYR A 5 -5.72 6.84 -12.80
C TYR A 5 -7.12 6.41 -12.35
N ILE A 6 -7.74 7.18 -11.46
CA ILE A 6 -9.13 6.97 -11.03
C ILE A 6 -10.07 7.49 -12.12
N GLY A 7 -9.76 8.65 -12.71
CA GLY A 7 -10.53 9.26 -13.80
C GLY A 7 -10.70 8.34 -15.01
N THR A 8 -9.60 7.79 -15.55
CA THR A 8 -9.66 6.88 -16.72
C THR A 8 -10.46 5.61 -16.43
N LYS A 9 -10.46 5.14 -15.17
CA LYS A 9 -11.14 3.90 -14.77
C LYS A 9 -12.63 4.08 -14.51
N VAL A 10 -13.02 5.20 -13.91
CA VAL A 10 -14.43 5.61 -13.80
C VAL A 10 -15.01 5.83 -15.19
N PHE A 11 -14.22 6.44 -16.08
CA PHE A 11 -14.62 6.63 -17.48
C PHE A 11 -14.79 5.29 -18.20
N ALA A 12 -13.85 4.35 -18.08
CA ALA A 12 -13.97 3.02 -18.68
C ALA A 12 -15.16 2.22 -18.11
N ALA A 13 -15.45 2.32 -16.81
CA ALA A 13 -16.57 1.64 -16.18
C ALA A 13 -17.92 2.24 -16.60
N LEU A 14 -18.02 3.57 -16.72
CA LEU A 14 -19.21 4.25 -17.24
C LEU A 14 -19.44 3.95 -18.72
N VAL A 15 -18.36 3.90 -19.53
CA VAL A 15 -18.44 3.58 -20.96
C VAL A 15 -18.83 2.12 -21.17
N LEU A 16 -18.19 1.15 -20.50
CA LEU A 16 -18.55 -0.26 -20.62
C LEU A 16 -19.94 -0.55 -20.05
N GLY A 17 -20.26 -0.01 -18.87
CA GLY A 17 -21.57 -0.19 -18.24
C GLY A 17 -22.69 0.46 -19.05
N GLY A 18 -22.47 1.68 -19.54
CA GLY A 18 -23.40 2.40 -20.41
C GLY A 18 -23.57 1.74 -21.78
N LEU A 19 -22.49 1.25 -22.40
CA LEU A 19 -22.52 0.53 -23.67
C LEU A 19 -23.27 -0.80 -23.54
N LEU A 20 -23.03 -1.55 -22.46
CA LEU A 20 -23.73 -2.81 -22.20
C LEU A 20 -25.22 -2.57 -21.92
N PHE A 21 -25.55 -1.53 -21.14
CA PHE A 21 -26.93 -1.12 -20.88
C PHE A 21 -27.64 -0.69 -22.18
N PHE A 22 -26.96 0.08 -23.03
CA PHE A 22 -27.49 0.53 -24.32
C PHE A 22 -27.70 -0.63 -25.31
N LEU A 23 -26.73 -1.55 -25.43
CA LEU A 23 -26.84 -2.74 -26.28
C LEU A 23 -27.94 -3.70 -25.81
N LEU A 24 -28.12 -3.86 -24.49
CA LEU A 24 -29.12 -4.75 -23.91
C LEU A 24 -30.53 -4.14 -23.93
N SER A 25 -30.66 -2.81 -23.94
CA SER A 25 -31.95 -2.12 -24.04
C SER A 25 -32.57 -2.17 -25.45
N ILE A 26 -31.82 -2.64 -26.45
CA ILE A 26 -32.27 -2.84 -27.84
C ILE A 26 -32.82 -4.27 -28.06
N SER A 27 -32.71 -5.17 -27.08
CA SER A 27 -33.12 -6.59 -27.21
C SER A 27 -34.49 -6.87 -26.57
N ASP A 28 -35.35 -7.65 -27.23
CA ASP A 28 -36.78 -7.91 -26.92
C ASP A 28 -37.07 -8.72 -25.62
N HIS A 29 -36.08 -8.89 -24.74
CA HIS A 29 -36.21 -9.68 -23.50
C HIS A 29 -35.84 -8.85 -22.25
N PRO A 30 -36.77 -8.01 -21.74
CA PRO A 30 -36.49 -7.03 -20.68
C PRO A 30 -36.08 -7.67 -19.34
N GLY A 31 -36.49 -8.92 -19.07
CA GLY A 31 -36.17 -9.63 -17.82
C GLY A 31 -34.68 -10.00 -17.68
N TYR A 32 -34.06 -10.50 -18.76
CA TYR A 32 -32.62 -10.81 -18.76
C TYR A 32 -31.75 -9.56 -18.81
N ALA A 33 -32.22 -8.50 -19.46
CA ALA A 33 -31.55 -7.21 -19.51
C ALA A 33 -31.44 -6.56 -18.13
N LEU A 34 -32.50 -6.60 -17.32
CA LEU A 34 -32.50 -6.09 -15.93
C LEU A 34 -31.55 -6.89 -15.03
N LEU A 35 -31.54 -8.22 -15.15
CA LEU A 35 -30.67 -9.11 -14.37
C LEU A 35 -29.18 -8.91 -14.71
N LEU A 36 -28.83 -8.90 -16.00
CA LEU A 36 -27.45 -8.71 -16.44
C LEU A 36 -26.95 -7.28 -16.23
N GLY A 37 -27.81 -6.26 -16.39
CA GLY A 37 -27.50 -4.87 -16.07
C GLY A 37 -27.25 -4.66 -14.58
N ALA A 38 -28.07 -5.27 -13.71
CA ALA A 38 -27.87 -5.24 -12.26
C ALA A 38 -26.57 -5.96 -11.85
N VAL A 39 -26.25 -7.09 -12.47
CA VAL A 39 -24.99 -7.82 -12.24
C VAL A 39 -23.79 -7.00 -12.73
N GLY A 40 -23.87 -6.37 -13.90
CA GLY A 40 -22.82 -5.49 -14.43
C GLY A 40 -22.58 -4.24 -13.56
N ALA A 41 -23.64 -3.62 -13.05
CA ALA A 41 -23.56 -2.52 -12.10
C ALA A 41 -22.97 -2.97 -10.74
N ALA A 42 -23.37 -4.14 -10.24
CA ALA A 42 -22.81 -4.72 -9.02
C ALA A 42 -21.32 -5.07 -9.17
N PHE A 43 -20.91 -5.65 -10.30
CA PHE A 43 -19.51 -5.94 -10.59
C PHE A 43 -18.68 -4.67 -10.81
N GLY A 44 -19.25 -3.65 -11.47
CA GLY A 44 -18.64 -2.33 -11.60
C GLY A 44 -18.42 -1.61 -10.27
N TRP A 45 -19.29 -1.88 -9.28
CA TRP A 45 -19.19 -1.34 -7.93
C TRP A 45 -18.26 -2.14 -7.00
N LEU A 46 -18.24 -3.48 -7.08
CA LEU A 46 -17.41 -4.33 -6.22
C LEU A 46 -15.95 -4.50 -6.69
N ALA A 47 -15.69 -4.49 -8.00
CA ALA A 47 -14.33 -4.61 -8.55
C ALA A 47 -13.31 -3.57 -8.04
N PRO A 48 -13.65 -2.28 -7.88
CA PRO A 48 -12.67 -1.28 -7.44
C PRO A 48 -12.24 -1.46 -5.98
N ASP A 49 -13.15 -1.89 -5.08
CA ASP A 49 -12.83 -2.02 -3.65
C ASP A 49 -11.84 -3.17 -3.36
N LEU A 50 -11.97 -4.29 -4.09
CA LEU A 50 -11.03 -5.42 -3.99
C LEU A 50 -9.63 -5.08 -4.54
N LEU A 51 -9.57 -4.31 -5.63
CA LEU A 51 -8.31 -3.91 -6.25
C LEU A 51 -7.57 -2.83 -5.44
N LEU A 52 -8.28 -1.89 -4.80
CA LEU A 52 -7.67 -0.95 -3.85
C LEU A 52 -7.02 -1.68 -2.67
N ARG A 53 -7.74 -2.63 -2.07
CA ARG A 53 -7.22 -3.44 -0.95
C ARG A 53 -5.99 -4.25 -1.35
N SER A 54 -5.90 -4.71 -2.60
CA SER A 54 -4.75 -5.50 -3.09
C SER A 54 -3.45 -4.69 -3.18
N ARG A 55 -3.52 -3.39 -3.55
CA ARG A 55 -2.33 -2.54 -3.70
C ARG A 55 -1.73 -2.10 -2.37
N THR A 56 -2.56 -1.79 -1.38
CA THR A 56 -2.10 -1.49 -0.02
C THR A 56 -1.44 -2.72 0.60
N ARG A 57 -2.03 -3.91 0.40
CA ARG A 57 -1.47 -5.19 0.86
C ARG A 57 -0.15 -5.56 0.15
N ALA A 58 -0.01 -5.25 -1.14
CA ALA A 58 1.23 -5.51 -1.87
C ALA A 58 2.40 -4.71 -1.29
N ARG A 59 2.20 -3.42 -0.98
CA ARG A 59 3.20 -2.55 -0.38
C ARG A 59 3.55 -2.97 1.05
N GLN A 60 2.55 -3.30 1.87
CA GLN A 60 2.74 -3.82 3.23
C GLN A 60 3.51 -5.14 3.25
N ARG A 61 3.19 -6.09 2.34
CA ARG A 61 3.91 -7.37 2.22
C ARG A 61 5.36 -7.18 1.80
N GLN A 62 5.65 -6.23 0.92
CA GLN A 62 7.02 -5.91 0.54
C GLN A 62 7.82 -5.40 1.74
N ILE A 63 7.23 -4.50 2.54
CA ILE A 63 7.88 -3.95 3.72
C ILE A 63 8.07 -5.01 4.82
N GLN A 64 7.09 -5.88 5.06
CA GLN A 64 7.24 -6.99 6.00
C GLN A 64 8.37 -7.97 5.62
N ARG A 65 8.58 -8.21 4.32
CA ARG A 65 9.65 -9.09 3.84
C ARG A 65 11.03 -8.46 3.93
N SER A 66 11.14 -7.14 3.72
CA SER A 66 12.43 -6.46 3.78
C SER A 66 12.84 -6.00 5.18
N LEU A 67 11.92 -6.02 6.14
CA LEU A 67 12.19 -5.66 7.54
C LEU A 67 13.32 -6.47 8.20
N PRO A 68 13.30 -7.82 8.25
CA PRO A 68 14.35 -8.58 8.93
C PRO A 68 15.74 -8.34 8.34
N ASP A 69 15.80 -8.22 7.02
CA ASP A 69 17.03 -8.01 6.25
C ASP A 69 17.56 -6.56 6.40
N ALA A 70 16.68 -5.57 6.58
CA ALA A 70 17.05 -4.21 6.94
C ALA A 70 17.58 -4.11 8.38
N LEU A 71 16.99 -4.87 9.32
CA LEU A 71 17.44 -4.93 10.70
C LEU A 71 18.82 -5.59 10.82
N ASP A 72 19.10 -6.62 10.02
CA ASP A 72 20.41 -7.26 9.97
C ASP A 72 21.52 -6.26 9.58
N LEU A 73 21.32 -5.50 8.50
CA LEU A 73 22.25 -4.44 8.09
C LEU A 73 22.44 -3.35 9.14
N LEU A 74 21.37 -2.99 9.87
CA LEU A 74 21.43 -2.03 10.96
C LEU A 74 22.23 -2.57 12.14
N VAL A 75 22.04 -3.84 12.52
CA VAL A 75 22.80 -4.48 13.61
C VAL A 75 24.27 -4.54 13.25
N ILE A 76 24.64 -5.03 12.07
CA ILE A 76 26.04 -5.08 11.61
C ILE A 76 26.67 -3.69 11.62
N SER A 77 25.92 -2.66 11.21
CA SER A 77 26.41 -1.28 11.21
C SER A 77 26.67 -0.75 12.63
N VAL A 78 25.78 -1.07 13.57
CA VAL A 78 25.94 -0.69 14.99
C VAL A 78 27.06 -1.49 15.67
N GLU A 79 27.21 -2.77 15.35
CA GLU A 79 28.34 -3.61 15.80
C GLU A 79 29.68 -3.08 15.28
N ALA A 80 29.71 -2.52 14.07
CA ALA A 80 30.87 -1.83 13.52
C ALA A 80 31.16 -0.46 14.19
N GLY A 81 30.37 -0.06 15.19
CA GLY A 81 30.56 1.18 15.95
C GLY A 81 29.97 2.42 15.27
N LEU A 82 29.13 2.27 14.25
CA LEU A 82 28.45 3.42 13.65
C LEU A 82 27.37 3.96 14.61
N GLY A 83 27.31 5.27 14.75
CA GLY A 83 26.17 5.93 15.39
C GLY A 83 24.88 5.57 14.66
N PHE A 84 23.77 5.41 15.39
CA PHE A 84 22.52 4.90 14.82
C PHE A 84 22.04 5.67 13.58
N ASP A 85 22.17 7.00 13.57
CA ASP A 85 21.74 7.83 12.45
C ASP A 85 22.59 7.53 11.20
N ALA A 86 23.88 7.26 11.38
CA ALA A 86 24.78 6.83 10.31
C ALA A 86 24.48 5.38 9.87
N ALA A 87 24.06 4.51 10.79
CA ALA A 87 23.62 3.15 10.46
C ALA A 87 22.34 3.16 9.59
N ILE A 88 21.36 4.02 9.91
CA ILE A 88 20.18 4.21 9.04
C ILE A 88 20.60 4.79 7.69
N GLN A 89 21.48 5.78 7.66
CA GLN A 89 21.93 6.38 6.40
C GLN A 89 22.55 5.31 5.49
N ARG A 90 23.36 4.41 6.06
CA ARG A 90 23.96 3.29 5.32
C ARG A 90 22.94 2.26 4.84
N LEU A 91 21.86 2.02 5.60
CA LEU A 91 20.73 1.20 5.15
C LEU A 91 20.03 1.84 3.94
N VAL A 92 19.76 3.14 3.98
CA VAL A 92 19.11 3.90 2.90
C VAL A 92 19.98 3.94 1.64
N ASP A 93 21.29 4.08 1.80
CA ASP A 93 22.21 4.13 0.66
C ASP A 93 22.35 2.75 -0.02
N LYS A 94 22.23 1.66 0.75
CA LYS A 94 22.40 0.29 0.26
C LYS A 94 21.11 -0.33 -0.28
N ARG A 95 19.94 0.18 0.09
CA ARG A 95 18.63 -0.32 -0.36
C ARG A 95 17.75 0.77 -0.93
N SER A 96 17.08 0.46 -2.04
CA SER A 96 16.10 1.32 -2.70
C SER A 96 14.70 0.72 -2.67
N ASP A 97 14.32 0.12 -1.54
CA ASP A 97 13.00 -0.50 -1.34
C ASP A 97 12.01 0.43 -0.63
N ALA A 98 10.76 -0.01 -0.51
CA ALA A 98 9.70 0.78 0.12
C ALA A 98 9.99 1.08 1.61
N LEU A 99 10.74 0.21 2.29
CA LEU A 99 11.15 0.39 3.68
C LEU A 99 12.30 1.40 3.81
N ALA A 100 13.32 1.34 2.94
CA ALA A 100 14.40 2.33 2.91
C ALA A 100 13.90 3.75 2.66
N LEU A 101 12.89 3.91 1.80
CA LEU A 101 12.22 5.21 1.58
C LEU A 101 11.59 5.78 2.85
N GLU A 102 10.97 4.94 3.67
CA GLU A 102 10.39 5.36 4.95
C GLU A 102 11.50 5.69 5.98
N PHE A 103 12.58 4.91 6.03
CA PHE A 103 13.75 5.23 6.87
C PHE A 103 14.45 6.53 6.45
N ALA A 104 14.53 6.82 5.15
CA ALA A 104 15.03 8.09 4.64
C ALA A 104 14.17 9.27 5.12
N ARG A 105 12.84 9.07 5.15
CA ARG A 105 11.91 10.06 5.70
C ARG A 105 12.08 10.24 7.22
N VAL A 106 12.29 9.17 7.98
CA VAL A 106 12.62 9.24 9.41
C VAL A 106 13.90 10.06 9.65
N LEU A 107 14.95 9.82 8.86
CA LEU A 107 16.20 10.58 8.90
C LEU A 107 15.95 12.08 8.63
N ALA A 108 15.11 12.39 7.64
CA ALA A 108 14.75 13.77 7.33
C ALA A 108 13.98 14.43 8.48
N GLU A 109 13.03 13.74 9.11
CA GLU A 109 12.28 14.26 10.27
C GLU A 109 13.20 14.53 11.47
N MET A 110 14.15 13.63 11.74
CA MET A 110 15.16 13.81 12.78
C MET A 110 16.06 15.02 12.51
N ARG A 111 16.46 15.26 11.25
CA ARG A 111 17.26 16.44 10.86
C ARG A 111 16.53 17.76 11.09
N VAL A 112 15.19 17.75 11.07
CA VAL A 112 14.34 18.92 11.34
C VAL A 112 14.04 19.07 12.84
N GLY A 113 14.64 18.23 13.69
CA GLY A 113 14.59 18.34 15.15
C GLY A 113 13.51 17.50 15.84
N ARG A 114 12.83 16.59 15.11
CA ARG A 114 11.93 15.61 15.76
C ARG A 114 12.71 14.62 16.59
N SER A 115 12.09 14.18 17.69
CA SER A 115 12.66 13.09 18.47
C SER A 115 12.68 11.80 17.64
N ARG A 116 13.77 11.04 17.77
CA ARG A 116 13.94 9.76 17.07
C ARG A 116 12.80 8.78 17.38
N ARG A 117 12.29 8.77 18.62
CA ARG A 117 11.15 7.94 19.01
C ARG A 117 9.88 8.32 18.26
N ASP A 118 9.60 9.62 18.12
CA ASP A 118 8.39 10.08 17.44
C ASP A 118 8.44 9.83 15.94
N ALA A 119 9.60 10.06 15.31
CA ALA A 119 9.77 9.81 13.87
C ALA A 119 9.60 8.31 13.52
N LEU A 120 10.20 7.42 14.33
CA LEU A 120 10.02 5.96 14.17
C LEU A 120 8.57 5.53 14.45
N ARG A 121 7.89 6.16 15.42
CA ARG A 121 6.48 5.86 15.71
C ARG A 121 5.58 6.27 14.55
N ASP A 122 5.80 7.45 13.98
CA ASP A 122 5.03 7.95 12.83
C ASP A 122 5.24 7.07 11.59
N MET A 123 6.48 6.58 11.38
CA MET A 123 6.77 5.58 10.36
C MET A 123 5.92 4.31 10.53
N VAL A 124 5.80 3.77 11.74
CA VAL A 124 4.97 2.58 12.00
C VAL A 124 3.50 2.83 11.69
N LEU A 125 2.97 4.01 12.06
CA LEU A 125 1.59 4.40 11.77
C LEU A 125 1.33 4.51 10.26
N ARG A 126 2.26 5.09 9.49
CA ARG A 126 2.16 5.22 8.03
C ARG A 126 2.24 3.88 7.30
N THR A 127 3.13 3.01 7.77
CA THR A 127 3.39 1.72 7.10
C THR A 127 2.27 0.71 7.36
N GLN A 128 1.44 0.92 8.38
CA GLN A 128 0.33 0.05 8.78
C GLN A 128 0.75 -1.42 8.82
N VAL A 129 2.01 -1.70 9.18
CA VAL A 129 2.43 -3.07 9.45
C VAL A 129 1.74 -3.44 10.76
N PRO A 130 0.79 -4.39 10.77
CA PRO A 130 0.24 -4.85 12.04
C PRO A 130 1.43 -5.34 12.87
N PRO A 131 1.54 -4.96 14.16
CA PRO A 131 2.54 -5.54 15.02
C PRO A 131 2.35 -7.06 14.94
N SER A 132 3.32 -7.76 14.35
CA SER A 132 3.32 -9.22 14.29
C SER A 132 3.53 -9.83 15.67
N CYS A 133 3.60 -9.02 16.73
CA CYS A 133 3.45 -9.44 18.12
C CYS A 133 1.98 -9.80 18.41
N LYS A 134 1.49 -10.85 17.73
CA LYS A 134 0.47 -11.71 18.29
C LYS A 134 1.20 -12.74 19.13
N GLN A 135 1.46 -12.37 20.38
CA GLN A 135 1.38 -13.22 21.57
C GLN A 135 1.48 -14.74 21.31
N SER A 136 2.67 -15.26 21.02
CA SER A 136 2.97 -16.66 21.35
C SER A 136 3.28 -16.72 22.84
N ASN A 137 2.21 -16.87 23.63
CA ASN A 137 2.15 -17.74 24.81
C ASN A 137 3.49 -18.37 25.25
N TRP A 138 4.24 -17.68 26.12
CA TRP A 138 5.26 -18.15 27.08
C TRP A 138 5.57 -16.89 27.94
N VAL A 139 5.03 -16.69 29.15
CA VAL A 139 5.04 -17.50 30.38
C VAL A 139 3.72 -17.27 31.14
#